data_AF-A0A5C5Z237-F1
#
_entry.id   AF-A0A5C5Z237-F1
#
_cell.length_a   1.000
_cell.length_b   1.000
_cell.length_c   1.000
_cell.angle_alpha   90.00
_cell.angle_beta   90.00
_cell.angle_gamma   90.00
#
_symmetry.space_group_name_H-M   'P 1'
#
loop_
_entity.id
_entity.type
_entity.pdbx_description
1 polymer ?
#
loop_
_entity_poly.entity_id
_entity_poly.type
_entity_poly.pdbx_seq_one_letter_code
_entity_poly.pdbx_strand_id
1 'polypeptide(L)' 'MTTPLKSGDRIRLISMTDDPDPIPIGATGTVTGLYLQSRWTQIDVEWYNGRSLMLSIPPDVVEHIESPKDALTC' A
#
# COMPACT_ATOMS: atom_id res chain seq x y z
N MET A 1 -16.30 2.21 -2.78
CA MET A 1 -15.60 3.44 -3.18
C MET A 1 -14.17 3.27 -2.70
N THR A 2 -13.20 3.14 -3.59
CA THR A 2 -11.79 2.93 -3.20
C THR A 2 -11.25 4.26 -2.72
N THR A 3 -11.04 4.40 -1.42
CA THR A 3 -10.49 5.62 -0.82
C THR A 3 -9.13 5.92 -1.45
N PRO A 4 -8.85 7.15 -1.89
CA PRO A 4 -7.53 7.50 -2.39
C PRO A 4 -6.51 7.35 -1.26
N LEU A 5 -5.44 6.59 -1.53
CA LEU A 5 -4.32 6.39 -0.61
C LEU A 5 -3.62 7.73 -0.35
N LYS A 6 -3.14 7.94 0.88
CA LYS A 6 -2.31 9.10 1.25
C LYS A 6 -1.06 8.66 2.02
N SER A 7 -0.05 9.53 2.06
CA SER A 7 1.13 9.31 2.90
C SER A 7 0.71 9.20 4.37
N GLY A 8 1.25 8.20 5.05
CA GLY A 8 0.91 7.82 6.42
C GLY A 8 -0.16 6.73 6.53
N ASP A 9 -0.84 6.38 5.44
CA ASP A 9 -1.81 5.29 5.45
C ASP A 9 -1.12 3.94 5.62
N ARG A 10 -1.79 3.04 6.34
CA ARG A 10 -1.34 1.66 6.49
C ARG A 10 -2.02 0.81 5.44
N ILE A 11 -1.25 0.08 4.67
CA ILE A 11 -1.78 -0.76 3.59
C ILE A 11 -1.34 -2.21 3.76
N ARG A 12 -2.15 -3.11 3.21
CA ARG A 12 -1.82 -4.52 3.04
C ARG A 12 -1.65 -4.83 1.57
N LEU A 13 -0.58 -5.53 1.21
CA LEU A 13 -0.42 -6.03 -0.13
C LEU A 13 -1.41 -7.16 -0.41
N ILE A 14 -2.19 -7.05 -1.47
CA ILE A 14 -3.13 -8.09 -1.91
C ILE A 14 -2.58 -8.85 -3.10
N SER A 15 -1.98 -8.14 -4.06
CA SER A 15 -1.35 -8.76 -5.22
C SER A 15 -0.23 -7.86 -5.73
N MET A 16 0.88 -8.47 -6.10
CA MET A 16 2.00 -7.82 -6.78
C MET A 16 2.32 -8.64 -8.01
N THR A 17 2.22 -8.02 -9.19
CA THR A 17 2.42 -8.72 -10.46
C THR A 17 3.71 -8.22 -11.08
N ASP A 18 4.49 -9.12 -11.68
CA ASP A 18 5.70 -8.80 -12.46
C ASP A 18 6.94 -8.32 -11.67
N ASP A 19 6.99 -8.46 -10.34
CA ASP A 19 8.19 -8.17 -9.55
C ASP A 19 9.08 -9.43 -9.34
N PRO A 20 10.40 -9.36 -9.60
CA PRO A 20 11.32 -10.50 -9.43
C PRO A 20 11.62 -10.86 -7.96
N ASP A 21 11.42 -9.95 -7.01
CA ASP A 21 11.57 -10.18 -5.56
C ASP A 21 10.37 -9.56 -4.80
N PRO A 22 9.17 -10.12 -5.01
CA PRO A 22 7.94 -9.53 -4.57
C PRO A 22 7.85 -9.48 -3.05
N ILE A 23 7.14 -8.46 -2.54
CA ILE A 23 6.75 -8.44 -1.14
C ILE A 23 5.72 -9.56 -0.90
N PRO A 24 5.79 -10.29 0.24
CA PRO A 24 4.83 -11.34 0.53
C PRO A 24 3.39 -10.80 0.52
N ILE A 25 2.49 -11.50 -0.16
CA ILE A 25 1.05 -11.18 -0.11
C ILE A 25 0.58 -11.23 1.35
N GLY A 26 -0.20 -10.23 1.75
CA GLY A 26 -0.63 -10.04 3.13
C GLY A 26 0.35 -9.24 3.99
N ALA A 27 1.53 -8.89 3.48
CA ALA A 27 2.44 -7.99 4.17
C ALA A 27 1.83 -6.61 4.38
N THR A 28 2.20 -6.00 5.49
CA THR A 28 1.72 -4.69 5.93
C THR A 28 2.82 -3.67 5.83
N GLY A 29 2.47 -2.46 5.41
CA GLY A 29 3.41 -1.35 5.33
C GLY A 29 2.72 -0.01 5.51
N THR A 30 3.53 1.02 5.68
CA THR A 30 3.08 2.41 5.73
C THR A 30 3.46 3.11 4.44
N VAL A 31 2.50 3.80 3.83
CA VAL A 31 2.75 4.62 2.66
C VAL A 31 3.60 5.82 3.07
N THR A 32 4.74 5.99 2.44
CA THR A 32 5.66 7.12 2.71
C THR A 32 5.54 8.18 1.63
N GLY A 33 5.31 7.79 0.37
CA GLY A 33 5.18 8.70 -0.76
C GLY A 33 4.14 8.23 -1.78
N LEU A 34 3.50 9.18 -2.46
CA LEU A 34 2.65 8.94 -3.61
C LEU A 34 3.07 9.83 -4.77
N TYR A 35 3.23 9.22 -5.94
CA TYR A 35 3.57 9.91 -7.17
C TYR A 35 2.56 9.53 -8.25
N LEU A 36 1.66 10.45 -8.56
CA LEU A 36 0.66 10.27 -9.60
C LEU A 36 1.34 10.33 -10.97
N GLN A 37 1.24 9.26 -11.75
CA GLN A 37 1.66 9.23 -13.15
C GLN A 37 0.43 9.33 -14.06
N SER A 38 0.64 9.57 -15.35
CA SER A 38 -0.47 9.77 -16.30
C SER A 38 -1.39 8.56 -16.47
N ARG A 39 -0.92 7.34 -16.15
CA ARG A 39 -1.67 6.08 -16.34
C ARG A 39 -1.67 5.13 -15.13
N TRP A 40 -0.86 5.42 -14.12
CA TRP A 40 -0.69 4.60 -12.93
C TRP A 40 -0.22 5.49 -11.77
N THR A 41 -0.20 4.97 -10.55
CA THR A 41 0.29 5.67 -9.38
C THR A 41 1.44 4.88 -8.76
N GLN A 42 2.58 5.54 -8.58
CA GLN A 42 3.66 4.97 -7.79
C GLN A 42 3.40 5.25 -6.32
N ILE A 43 3.58 4.22 -5.49
CA ILE A 43 3.37 4.31 -4.06
C ILE A 43 4.62 3.77 -3.39
N ASP A 44 5.33 4.61 -2.64
CA ASP A 44 6.48 4.17 -1.88
C ASP A 44 6.00 3.70 -0.51
N VAL A 45 6.35 2.45 -0.16
CA VAL A 45 5.85 1.80 1.05
C VAL A 45 7.04 1.29 1.86
N GLU A 46 7.04 1.68 3.14
CA GLU A 46 7.93 1.09 4.13
C GLU A 46 7.21 -0.09 4.79
N TRP A 47 7.67 -1.30 4.48
CA TRP A 47 7.06 -2.54 4.93
C TRP A 47 7.58 -2.92 6.31
N TYR A 48 6.70 -3.50 7.13
CA TYR A 48 7.05 -3.84 8.52
C TYR A 48 8.03 -5.00 8.65
N ASN A 49 8.30 -5.72 7.55
CA ASN A 49 9.37 -6.70 7.47
C ASN A 49 10.77 -6.06 7.31
N GLY A 50 10.87 -4.73 7.32
CA GLY A 50 12.13 -3.99 7.20
C GLY A 50 12.58 -3.73 5.76
N ARG A 51 11.76 -4.07 4.76
CA ARG A 51 12.00 -3.71 3.36
C ARG A 51 11.31 -2.39 3.04
N SER A 52 11.89 -1.63 2.12
CA SER A 52 11.23 -0.48 1.50
C SER A 52 11.12 -0.77 0.01
N LEU A 53 9.89 -0.79 -0.52
CA LEU A 53 9.63 -1.10 -1.92
C LEU A 53 8.50 -0.22 -2.44
N MET A 54 8.57 0.13 -3.72
CA MET A 54 7.52 0.88 -4.40
C MET A 54 6.53 -0.06 -5.11
N LEU A 55 5.27 0.34 -5.17
CA LEU A 55 4.19 -0.35 -5.87
C LEU A 55 3.68 0.50 -7.03
N SER A 56 3.24 -0.17 -8.10
CA SER A 56 2.66 0.46 -9.28
C SER A 56 1.18 0.11 -9.37
N ILE A 57 0.29 1.07 -9.06
CA ILE A 57 -1.16 0.83 -9.06
C ILE A 57 -1.85 1.57 -10.21
N PRO A 58 -2.49 0.85 -11.16
CA PRO A 58 -2.38 -0.59 -11.47
C PRO A 58 -1.01 -0.97 -12.09
N PRO A 59 -0.58 -2.26 -12.08
CA PRO A 59 -1.37 -3.47 -11.81
C PRO A 59 -1.42 -3.96 -10.36
N ASP A 60 -0.59 -3.43 -9.45
CA ASP A 60 -0.55 -3.89 -8.07
C ASP A 60 -1.84 -3.54 -7.32
N VAL A 61 -2.20 -4.40 -6.37
CA VAL A 61 -3.44 -4.26 -5.60
C VAL A 61 -3.09 -4.24 -4.12
N VAL A 62 -3.60 -3.21 -3.44
CA VAL A 62 -3.45 -3.05 -2.00
C VAL A 62 -4.79 -2.74 -1.35
N GLU A 63 -4.90 -3.11 -0.09
CA GLU A 63 -6.04 -2.84 0.76
C GLU A 63 -5.62 -1.82 1.82
N HIS A 64 -6.42 -0.77 1.99
CA HIS A 64 -6.19 0.18 3.08
C HIS A 64 -6.64 -0.46 4.40
N ILE A 65 -5.74 -0.46 5.39
CA ILE A 65 -6.01 -0.98 6.72
C ILE A 65 -6.19 0.22 7.63
N GLU A 66 -7.45 0.56 7.88
CA GLU A 66 -7.76 1.57 8.89
C GLU A 66 -7.20 1.08 10.23
N SER A 67 -6.42 1.95 10.89
CA SER A 67 -5.99 1.66 12.25
C SER A 67 -7.24 1.51 13.12
N PRO A 68 -7.28 0.61 14.12
CA PRO A 68 -8.47 0.34 14.94
C PRO A 68 -8.96 1.51 15.80
N LYS A 69 -8.50 2.74 15.55
CA LYS A 69 -8.94 3.94 16.26
C LYS A 69 -10.35 4.41 15.87
N ASP A 70 -10.92 3.89 14.78
CA ASP A 70 -12.34 4.10 14.41
C ASP A 70 -13.29 3.00 14.90
N ALA A 71 -12.78 1.94 15.58
CA ALA A 71 -13.62 0.89 16.16
C ALA A 71 -14.15 1.24 17.56
N LEU A 72 -13.88 2.45 18.08
CA LEU A 72 -14.33 2.91 19.40
C LEU A 72 -15.11 4.21 19.29
N THR A 73 -16.30 4.15 18.71
CA THR A 73 -17.41 5.03 19.10
C THR A 73 -18.71 4.24 19.02
N CYS A 74 -19.06 3.61 20.14
CA CYS A 74 -20.41 3.17 20.48
C CYS A 74 -20.67 3.62 21.92
#